data_AF-A0A1G6CWP8-F1
#
_entry.id   AF-A0A1G6CWP8-F1
#
_cell.length_a   1.000
_cell.length_b   1.000
_cell.length_c   1.000
_cell.angle_alpha   90.00
_cell.angle_beta   90.00
_cell.angle_gamma   90.00
#
_symmetry.space_group_name_H-M   'P 1'
#
loop_
_entity.id
_entity.type
_entity.pdbx_description
1 polymer ?
#
loop_
_entity_poly.entity_id
_entity_poly.type
_entity_poly.pdbx_seq_one_letter_code
_entity_poly.pdbx_strand_id
1 'polypeptide(L)'
;MLRFDPAPIFLELAAFLAALRVPPASPMLAVDAVKPHDRHVVRAAVELSACVLTMDAELAVGCQELGLAVTFPWAVVVELGDNAQVREAEVLRLAPLSQRRGIIFARTTPGGWAGMSNVGTFTVVDVENLGRLAFDSSTAMWVFTCSLGFTMRLPYPPAGDQTTVVSVAFNVPGAGHSGSFVLRAGRLGADDKRVVSRSTLKTLAVPFGGMRIGSSQAGTDFWNGYLRHIVTAPTGIQPKTWQAILQVEDAAPNPMSDNALDLALQRLNQR
;
A
#
# COMPACT_ATOMS: atom_id res chain seq x y z
N MET A 1 -8.89 -16.93 37.94
CA MET A 1 -9.37 -17.67 36.76
C MET A 1 -10.38 -16.75 36.06
N LEU A 2 -9.93 -15.92 35.13
CA LEU A 2 -10.82 -15.01 34.39
C LEU A 2 -11.55 -15.82 33.32
N ARG A 3 -12.86 -15.99 33.48
CA ARG A 3 -13.74 -16.59 32.46
C ARG A 3 -13.98 -15.53 31.40
N PHE A 4 -13.40 -15.73 30.23
CA PHE A 4 -13.74 -14.99 29.03
C PHE A 4 -15.11 -15.45 28.55
N ASP A 5 -16.08 -14.54 28.53
CA ASP A 5 -17.37 -14.74 27.89
C ASP A 5 -17.29 -14.11 26.50
N PRO A 6 -17.32 -14.91 25.41
CA PRO A 6 -17.23 -14.40 24.04
C PRO A 6 -18.54 -13.81 23.53
N ALA A 7 -19.66 -13.93 24.26
CA ALA A 7 -20.97 -13.47 23.78
C ALA A 7 -21.03 -11.97 23.39
N PRO A 8 -20.40 -11.03 24.13
CA PRO A 8 -20.38 -9.61 23.76
C PRO A 8 -19.70 -9.36 22.40
N ILE A 9 -18.61 -10.08 22.13
CA ILE A 9 -17.86 -10.02 20.87
C ILE A 9 -18.71 -10.48 19.70
N PHE A 10 -19.49 -11.57 19.87
CA PHE A 10 -20.37 -12.05 18.82
C PHE A 10 -21.52 -11.08 18.52
N LEU A 11 -22.03 -10.38 19.54
CA LEU A 11 -23.07 -9.36 19.39
C LEU A 11 -22.54 -8.10 18.69
N GLU A 12 -21.32 -7.66 19.00
CA GLU A 12 -20.67 -6.53 18.33
C GLU A 12 -20.31 -6.87 16.88
N LEU A 13 -19.76 -8.06 16.63
CA LEU A 13 -19.51 -8.55 15.27
C LEU A 13 -20.81 -8.64 14.46
N ALA A 14 -21.90 -9.13 15.06
CA ALA A 14 -23.21 -9.16 14.39
C ALA A 14 -23.75 -7.76 14.09
N ALA A 15 -23.53 -6.78 14.98
CA ALA A 15 -23.92 -5.39 14.76
C ALA A 15 -23.09 -4.70 13.67
N PHE A 16 -21.78 -4.93 13.62
CA PHE A 16 -20.89 -4.47 12.55
C PHE A 16 -21.26 -5.09 11.19
N LEU A 17 -21.47 -6.40 11.16
CA LEU A 17 -21.95 -7.11 9.96
C LEU A 17 -23.34 -6.64 9.53
N ALA A 18 -24.20 -6.26 10.47
CA ALA A 18 -25.51 -5.66 10.16
C ALA A 18 -25.42 -4.20 9.69
N ALA A 19 -24.36 -3.47 10.06
CA ALA A 19 -24.07 -2.11 9.59
C ALA A 19 -23.45 -2.08 8.19
N LEU A 20 -22.80 -3.17 7.76
CA LEU A 20 -22.38 -3.44 6.38
C LEU A 20 -23.58 -3.70 5.43
N ARG A 21 -24.73 -3.04 5.65
CA ARG A 21 -25.98 -3.23 4.88
C ARG A 21 -25.70 -3.28 3.39
N VAL A 22 -25.76 -4.49 2.84
CA VAL A 22 -25.60 -4.77 1.41
C VAL A 22 -26.91 -4.40 0.74
N PRO A 23 -26.97 -3.39 -0.15
CA PRO A 23 -28.14 -3.21 -1.00
C PRO A 23 -28.30 -4.48 -1.85
N PRO A 24 -29.53 -4.99 -2.06
CA PRO A 24 -29.75 -6.22 -2.81
C PRO A 24 -29.16 -6.07 -4.22
N ALA A 25 -28.24 -6.97 -4.56
CA ALA A 25 -27.61 -7.01 -5.87
C ALA A 25 -28.67 -7.30 -6.95
N SER A 26 -28.71 -6.47 -7.98
CA SER A 26 -29.66 -6.64 -9.10
C SER A 26 -29.39 -7.98 -9.79
N PRO A 27 -30.42 -8.80 -10.09
CA PRO A 27 -30.26 -10.20 -10.53
C PRO A 27 -29.61 -10.40 -11.92
N MET A 28 -29.25 -9.32 -12.61
CA MET A 28 -28.49 -9.33 -13.85
C MET A 28 -27.26 -8.43 -13.75
N LEU A 29 -26.32 -8.81 -12.88
CA LEU A 29 -25.00 -8.19 -12.86
C LEU A 29 -24.14 -8.77 -13.98
N ALA A 30 -23.78 -7.93 -14.95
CA ALA A 30 -22.77 -8.27 -15.94
C ALA A 30 -21.41 -8.39 -15.26
N VAL A 31 -21.04 -9.59 -14.82
CA VAL A 31 -19.77 -9.91 -14.13
C VAL A 31 -18.55 -9.77 -15.06
N ASP A 32 -18.71 -9.14 -16.21
CA ASP A 32 -17.66 -8.90 -17.20
C ASP A 32 -16.68 -7.81 -16.77
N ALA A 33 -17.06 -6.96 -15.82
CA ALA A 33 -16.16 -5.99 -15.16
C ALA A 33 -15.07 -6.67 -14.29
N VAL A 34 -15.23 -7.96 -13.98
CA VAL A 34 -14.34 -8.72 -13.08
C VAL A 34 -13.56 -9.79 -13.85
N LYS A 35 -12.30 -10.00 -13.46
CA LYS A 35 -11.41 -11.01 -14.08
C LYS A 35 -12.06 -12.40 -14.05
N PRO A 36 -11.89 -13.23 -15.10
CA PRO A 36 -12.53 -14.54 -15.18
C PRO A 36 -12.33 -15.44 -13.96
N HIS A 37 -11.15 -15.42 -13.34
CA HIS A 37 -10.87 -16.23 -12.16
C HIS A 37 -11.57 -15.73 -10.90
N ASP A 38 -11.90 -14.45 -10.77
CA ASP A 38 -12.58 -13.91 -9.58
C ASP A 38 -14.11 -13.94 -9.67
N ARG A 39 -14.67 -14.28 -10.85
CA ARG A 39 -16.12 -14.30 -11.10
C ARG A 39 -16.88 -15.20 -10.13
N HIS A 40 -16.27 -16.28 -9.67
CA HIS A 40 -16.90 -17.20 -8.72
C HIS A 40 -17.08 -16.57 -7.33
N VAL A 41 -16.12 -15.76 -6.86
CA VAL A 41 -16.22 -15.01 -5.59
C VAL A 41 -17.36 -14.00 -5.69
N VAL A 42 -17.42 -13.25 -6.80
CA VAL A 42 -18.46 -12.24 -7.02
C VAL A 42 -19.85 -12.86 -7.11
N ARG A 43 -19.99 -13.98 -7.83
CA ARG A 43 -21.26 -14.72 -7.91
C ARG A 43 -21.73 -15.20 -6.53
N ALA A 44 -20.83 -15.77 -5.73
CA ALA A 44 -21.15 -16.19 -4.38
C ALA A 44 -21.56 -15.00 -3.49
N ALA A 45 -20.88 -13.86 -3.59
CA ALA A 45 -21.22 -12.67 -2.84
C ALA A 45 -22.62 -12.13 -3.20
N VAL A 46 -22.98 -12.14 -4.49
CA VAL A 46 -24.32 -11.77 -4.96
C VAL A 46 -25.38 -12.74 -4.44
N GLU A 47 -25.17 -14.04 -4.61
CA GLU A 47 -26.11 -15.09 -4.19
C GLU A 47 -26.37 -15.06 -2.69
N LEU A 48 -25.31 -14.84 -1.90
CA LEU A 48 -25.37 -14.83 -0.44
C LEU A 48 -25.67 -13.44 0.14
N SER A 49 -25.85 -12.41 -0.70
CA SER A 49 -25.95 -11.00 -0.26
C SER A 49 -24.84 -10.61 0.73
N ALA A 50 -23.62 -11.05 0.44
CA ALA A 50 -22.47 -10.94 1.33
C ALA A 50 -21.51 -9.82 0.90
N CYS A 51 -20.78 -9.27 1.86
CA CYS A 51 -19.65 -8.38 1.61
C CYS A 51 -18.43 -9.21 1.16
N VAL A 52 -17.75 -8.74 0.11
CA VAL A 52 -16.48 -9.33 -0.34
C VAL A 52 -15.35 -8.82 0.54
N LEU A 53 -14.62 -9.74 1.17
CA LEU A 53 -13.39 -9.42 1.89
C LEU A 53 -12.19 -9.80 1.02
N THR A 54 -11.40 -8.84 0.54
CA THR A 54 -10.28 -9.12 -0.38
C THR A 54 -9.06 -8.24 -0.13
N MET A 55 -7.86 -8.76 -0.41
CA MET A 55 -6.63 -7.95 -0.50
C MET A 55 -6.27 -7.57 -1.93
N ASP A 56 -7.00 -8.08 -2.93
CA ASP A 56 -6.80 -7.75 -4.34
C ASP A 56 -7.53 -6.47 -4.68
N ALA A 57 -6.76 -5.41 -4.96
CA ALA A 57 -7.29 -4.11 -5.36
C ALA A 57 -8.04 -4.17 -6.70
N GLU A 58 -7.64 -5.03 -7.64
CA GLU A 58 -8.33 -5.18 -8.93
C GLU A 58 -9.70 -5.84 -8.74
N LEU A 59 -9.81 -6.83 -7.85
CA LEU A 59 -11.11 -7.39 -7.46
C LEU A 59 -11.97 -6.35 -6.73
N ALA A 60 -11.38 -5.55 -5.83
CA ALA A 60 -12.10 -4.50 -5.12
C ALA A 60 -12.72 -3.46 -6.08
N VAL A 61 -11.96 -3.00 -7.08
CA VAL A 61 -12.49 -2.12 -8.13
C VAL A 61 -13.66 -2.78 -8.85
N GLY A 62 -13.50 -4.02 -9.31
CA GLY A 62 -14.57 -4.73 -10.01
C GLY A 62 -15.83 -4.92 -9.15
N CYS A 63 -15.68 -5.17 -7.84
CA CYS A 63 -16.82 -5.22 -6.91
C CYS A 63 -17.51 -3.85 -6.76
N GLN A 64 -16.74 -2.76 -6.64
CA GLN A 64 -17.29 -1.40 -6.52
C GLN A 64 -18.05 -0.97 -7.77
N GLU A 65 -17.50 -1.25 -8.97
CA GLU A 65 -18.17 -0.98 -10.25
C GLU A 65 -19.51 -1.72 -10.39
N LEU A 66 -19.59 -2.90 -9.78
CA LEU A 66 -20.79 -3.73 -9.70
C LEU A 66 -21.73 -3.33 -8.55
N GLY A 67 -21.41 -2.29 -7.78
CA GLY A 67 -22.20 -1.84 -6.63
C GLY A 67 -22.20 -2.81 -5.45
N LEU A 68 -21.24 -3.72 -5.38
CA LEU A 68 -21.13 -4.71 -4.31
C LEU A 68 -20.37 -4.14 -3.11
N ALA A 69 -20.82 -4.51 -1.92
CA ALA A 69 -20.08 -4.22 -0.70
C ALA A 69 -18.75 -4.98 -0.72
N VAL A 70 -17.65 -4.26 -0.65
CA VAL A 70 -16.30 -4.82 -0.60
C VAL A 70 -15.48 -4.07 0.43
N THR A 71 -14.70 -4.82 1.20
CA THR A 71 -13.78 -4.26 2.20
C THR A 71 -12.49 -5.06 2.22
N PHE A 72 -11.46 -4.50 2.84
CA PHE A 72 -10.17 -5.17 2.99
C PHE A 72 -10.06 -5.83 4.36
N PRO A 73 -9.39 -7.00 4.49
CA PRO A 73 -9.24 -7.71 5.76
C PRO A 73 -8.81 -6.84 6.94
N TRP A 74 -7.87 -5.93 6.74
CA TRP A 74 -7.36 -5.05 7.80
C TRP A 74 -8.37 -4.01 8.28
N ALA A 75 -9.38 -3.65 7.48
CA ALA A 75 -10.46 -2.79 7.93
C ALA A 75 -11.41 -3.52 8.91
N VAL A 76 -11.34 -4.86 8.94
CA VAL A 76 -12.19 -5.72 9.77
C VAL A 76 -11.46 -6.20 11.04
N VAL A 77 -10.13 -6.11 11.11
CA VAL A 77 -9.32 -6.66 12.22
C VAL A 77 -9.29 -5.76 13.48
N VAL A 78 -10.01 -4.64 13.53
CA VAL A 78 -9.85 -3.62 14.59
C VAL A 78 -10.87 -3.72 15.75
N GLU A 79 -11.83 -4.65 15.74
CA GLU A 79 -12.96 -4.64 16.72
C GLU A 79 -13.02 -5.87 17.64
N LEU A 80 -11.94 -6.22 18.36
CA LEU A 80 -11.95 -7.34 19.33
C LEU A 80 -11.41 -6.95 20.71
N GLY A 81 -11.87 -5.83 21.27
CA GLY A 81 -11.57 -5.49 22.66
C GLY A 81 -12.56 -4.50 23.27
N ASP A 82 -12.92 -4.72 24.54
CA ASP A 82 -13.94 -4.01 25.34
C ASP A 82 -13.73 -2.49 25.54
N ASN A 83 -12.77 -1.87 24.84
CA ASN A 83 -12.47 -0.43 24.87
C ASN A 83 -12.08 0.10 23.48
N ALA A 84 -12.73 -0.40 22.42
CA ALA A 84 -12.44 -0.05 21.03
C ALA A 84 -12.87 1.39 20.68
N GLN A 85 -12.11 2.38 21.17
CA GLN A 85 -11.96 3.61 20.39
C GLN A 85 -11.22 3.23 19.10
N VAL A 86 -11.92 3.35 17.98
CA VAL A 86 -11.41 3.21 16.61
C VAL A 86 -10.03 3.87 16.52
N ARG A 87 -8.95 3.07 16.55
CA ARG A 87 -7.64 3.56 16.16
C ARG A 87 -7.60 3.47 14.66
N GLU A 88 -7.61 4.64 14.04
CA GLU A 88 -7.49 4.87 12.61
C GLU A 88 -6.55 3.84 11.95
N ALA A 89 -7.05 3.26 10.85
CA ALA A 89 -6.39 2.37 9.89
C ALA A 89 -4.89 2.17 10.12
N GLU A 90 -4.45 0.92 10.30
CA GLU A 90 -3.02 0.57 10.46
C GLU A 90 -2.15 1.28 9.41
N VAL A 91 -1.49 2.34 9.85
CA VAL A 91 -0.71 3.25 9.01
C VAL A 91 0.49 2.55 8.38
N LEU A 92 0.93 1.43 8.96
CA LEU A 92 2.18 0.74 8.62
C LEU A 92 1.94 -0.74 8.32
N ARG A 93 2.34 -1.21 7.14
CA ARG A 93 2.31 -2.63 6.75
C ARG A 93 3.67 -3.05 6.23
N LEU A 94 4.48 -3.61 7.11
CA LEU A 94 5.90 -3.81 6.85
C LEU A 94 6.21 -5.30 6.72
N ALA A 95 6.44 -5.76 5.49
CA ALA A 95 7.14 -7.00 5.25
C ALA A 95 8.63 -6.73 4.95
N PRO A 96 9.55 -7.62 5.34
CA PRO A 96 10.96 -7.48 5.01
C PRO A 96 11.17 -7.38 3.50
N LEU A 97 11.92 -6.37 3.07
CA LEU A 97 12.30 -6.20 1.67
C LEU A 97 13.27 -7.30 1.24
N SER A 98 13.17 -7.77 -0.01
CA SER A 98 14.17 -8.69 -0.58
C SER A 98 15.30 -7.89 -1.24
N GLN A 99 16.54 -8.35 -1.09
CA GLN A 99 17.71 -7.71 -1.71
C GLN A 99 17.63 -7.64 -3.25
N ARG A 100 16.80 -8.50 -3.86
CA ARG A 100 16.63 -8.57 -5.31
C ARG A 100 15.40 -7.85 -5.80
N ARG A 101 14.37 -7.68 -4.97
CA ARG A 101 13.13 -7.05 -5.39
C ARG A 101 12.34 -6.54 -4.20
N GLY A 102 11.57 -5.51 -4.44
CA GLY A 102 10.63 -5.03 -3.44
C GLY A 102 9.92 -3.77 -3.85
N ILE A 103 9.07 -3.31 -2.94
CA ILE A 103 8.36 -2.06 -3.05
C ILE A 103 8.37 -1.33 -1.72
N ILE A 104 8.54 -0.03 -1.82
CA ILE A 104 8.14 0.97 -0.83
C ILE A 104 6.93 1.68 -1.42
N PHE A 105 5.85 1.76 -0.66
CA PHE A 105 4.63 2.46 -1.03
C PHE A 105 4.20 3.38 0.10
N ALA A 106 3.71 4.56 -0.25
CA ALA A 106 3.19 5.50 0.72
C ALA A 106 1.97 6.26 0.17
N ARG A 107 0.97 6.48 1.04
CA ARG A 107 -0.06 7.49 0.88
C ARG A 107 0.26 8.65 1.79
N THR A 108 0.46 9.81 1.18
CA THR A 108 0.99 10.98 1.84
C THR A 108 0.08 12.16 1.60
N THR A 109 -0.25 12.90 2.65
CA THR A 109 -0.92 14.19 2.58
C THR A 109 0.06 15.22 3.10
N PRO A 110 0.48 16.21 2.29
CA PRO A 110 1.43 17.21 2.76
C PRO A 110 0.78 18.11 3.82
N GLY A 111 1.60 18.72 4.66
CA GLY A 111 1.18 19.73 5.63
C GLY A 111 1.27 21.14 5.05
N GLY A 112 1.47 22.13 5.92
CA GLY A 112 1.44 23.55 5.56
C GLY A 112 2.53 24.02 4.57
N TRP A 113 3.49 23.17 4.20
CA TRP A 113 4.51 23.47 3.19
C TRP A 113 4.03 23.22 1.75
N ALA A 114 2.87 22.57 1.55
CA ALA A 114 2.34 22.28 0.23
C ALA A 114 2.20 23.57 -0.60
N GLY A 115 2.75 23.57 -1.81
CA GLY A 115 2.74 24.74 -2.70
C GLY A 115 3.80 25.81 -2.39
N MET A 116 4.57 25.68 -1.31
CA MET A 116 5.71 26.55 -1.03
C MET A 116 6.98 26.04 -1.72
N SER A 117 7.81 26.95 -2.19
CA SER A 117 9.12 26.64 -2.79
C SER A 117 10.27 26.85 -1.80
N ASN A 118 11.34 26.06 -1.95
CA ASN A 118 12.58 26.20 -1.17
C ASN A 118 12.42 26.11 0.37
N VAL A 119 11.43 25.38 0.87
CA VAL A 119 11.21 25.21 2.32
C VAL A 119 12.08 24.09 2.90
N GLY A 120 12.45 23.12 2.07
CA GLY A 120 13.31 22.00 2.46
C GLY A 120 12.95 20.68 1.76
N THR A 121 13.48 19.60 2.31
CA THR A 121 13.22 18.23 1.86
C THR A 121 12.40 17.49 2.91
N PHE A 122 11.34 16.81 2.49
CA PHE A 122 10.40 16.12 3.36
C PHE A 122 10.49 14.61 3.15
N THR A 123 11.05 13.89 4.13
CA THR A 123 11.33 12.44 4.03
C THR A 123 10.08 11.62 4.30
N VAL A 124 9.69 10.76 3.38
CA VAL A 124 8.64 9.76 3.61
C VAL A 124 9.21 8.50 4.26
N VAL A 125 10.28 7.96 3.68
CA VAL A 125 10.99 6.82 4.24
C VAL A 125 12.47 6.84 3.86
N ASP A 126 13.31 6.37 4.77
CA ASP A 126 14.74 6.23 4.58
C ASP A 126 15.17 4.81 5.02
N VAL A 127 15.54 3.98 4.06
CA VAL A 127 15.92 2.59 4.28
C VAL A 127 17.43 2.45 4.10
N GLU A 128 18.11 2.09 5.19
CA GLU A 128 19.55 1.87 5.19
C GLU A 128 19.93 0.80 4.15
N ASN A 129 20.99 1.06 3.39
CA ASN A 129 21.50 0.23 2.29
C ASN A 129 20.58 0.10 1.06
N LEU A 130 19.40 0.74 1.02
CA LEU A 130 18.54 0.80 -0.16
C LEU A 130 18.44 2.22 -0.73
N GLY A 131 18.01 3.17 0.09
CA GLY A 131 17.79 4.54 -0.33
C GLY A 131 16.66 5.25 0.38
N ARG A 132 16.51 6.53 0.02
CA ARG A 132 15.59 7.48 0.66
C ARG A 132 14.58 8.00 -0.34
N LEU A 133 13.30 7.91 0.02
CA LEU A 133 12.17 8.52 -0.68
C LEU A 133 11.74 9.80 0.03
N ALA A 134 11.76 10.92 -0.69
CA ALA A 134 11.42 12.23 -0.15
C ALA A 134 10.77 13.12 -1.20
N PHE A 135 10.16 14.22 -0.76
CA PHE A 135 9.76 15.32 -1.62
C PHE A 135 10.72 16.51 -1.42
N ASP A 136 11.26 17.06 -2.51
CA ASP A 136 12.12 18.23 -2.50
C ASP A 136 11.32 19.45 -2.99
N SER A 137 11.06 20.40 -2.08
CA SER A 137 10.29 21.61 -2.39
C SER A 137 11.07 22.66 -3.19
N SER A 138 12.40 22.56 -3.27
CA SER A 138 13.19 23.49 -4.10
C SER A 138 12.98 23.22 -5.59
N THR A 139 12.86 21.94 -5.95
CA THR A 139 12.62 21.49 -7.32
C THR A 139 11.18 21.06 -7.59
N ALA A 140 10.34 21.01 -6.55
CA ALA A 140 8.97 20.49 -6.58
C ALA A 140 8.87 19.06 -7.16
N MET A 141 9.82 18.20 -6.76
CA MET A 141 9.92 16.83 -7.28
C MET A 141 9.88 15.79 -6.15
N TRP A 142 9.29 14.63 -6.46
CA TRP A 142 9.57 13.43 -5.70
C TRP A 142 10.95 12.91 -6.06
N VAL A 143 11.73 12.57 -5.03
CA VAL A 143 13.12 12.18 -5.16
C VAL A 143 13.32 10.84 -4.48
N PHE A 144 13.89 9.88 -5.21
CA PHE A 144 14.44 8.67 -4.63
C PHE A 144 15.95 8.65 -4.81
N THR A 145 16.69 8.72 -3.71
CA THR A 145 18.15 8.62 -3.70
C THR A 145 18.56 7.22 -3.28
N CYS A 146 19.10 6.44 -4.21
CA CYS A 146 19.51 5.06 -4.00
C CYS A 146 20.92 4.97 -3.41
N SER A 147 21.13 3.99 -2.53
CA SER A 147 22.45 3.64 -1.97
C SER A 147 23.50 3.29 -3.04
N LEU A 148 23.06 2.90 -4.25
CA LEU A 148 23.93 2.60 -5.40
C LEU A 148 24.56 3.84 -6.07
N GLY A 149 24.32 5.03 -5.52
CA GLY A 149 24.93 6.29 -5.95
C GLY A 149 24.15 6.99 -7.06
N PHE A 150 22.85 6.73 -7.19
CA PHE A 150 22.02 7.38 -8.18
C PHE A 150 20.73 7.95 -7.60
N THR A 151 20.16 8.93 -8.28
CA THR A 151 18.91 9.58 -7.89
C THR A 151 17.88 9.50 -9.02
N MET A 152 16.63 9.20 -8.69
CA MET A 152 15.46 9.36 -9.57
C MET A 152 14.68 10.59 -9.12
N ARG A 153 14.23 11.40 -10.08
CA ARG A 153 13.41 12.60 -9.83
C ARG A 153 12.15 12.53 -10.67
N LEU A 154 11.00 12.82 -10.05
CA LEU A 154 9.69 12.77 -10.68
C LEU A 154 8.95 14.09 -10.43
N PRO A 155 8.75 14.94 -11.45
CA PRO A 155 7.99 16.19 -11.30
C PRO A 155 6.52 15.85 -11.10
N TYR A 156 6.06 15.92 -9.85
CA TYR A 156 4.68 15.66 -9.47
C TYR A 156 4.38 16.38 -8.13
N PRO A 157 4.19 17.70 -8.17
CA PRO A 157 3.95 18.48 -6.96
C PRO A 157 2.62 18.05 -6.30
N PRO A 158 2.57 17.96 -4.98
CA PRO A 158 1.32 17.70 -4.28
C PRO A 158 0.36 18.88 -4.47
N ALA A 159 -0.92 18.59 -4.72
CA ALA A 159 -1.95 19.61 -4.92
C ALA A 159 -2.64 19.94 -3.58
N GLY A 160 -2.05 20.83 -2.80
CA GLY A 160 -2.65 21.27 -1.52
C GLY A 160 -2.82 20.10 -0.54
N ASP A 161 -4.03 19.94 -0.01
CA ASP A 161 -4.43 18.91 0.97
C ASP A 161 -4.74 17.54 0.35
N GLN A 162 -4.56 17.37 -0.96
CA GLN A 162 -4.85 16.11 -1.62
C GLN A 162 -3.84 15.01 -1.27
N THR A 163 -4.37 13.82 -1.04
CA THR A 163 -3.56 12.62 -0.84
C THR A 163 -2.81 12.26 -2.12
N THR A 164 -1.48 12.27 -2.03
CA THR A 164 -0.57 11.78 -3.07
C THR A 164 -0.15 10.36 -2.73
N VAL A 165 -0.28 9.46 -3.70
CA VAL A 165 0.22 8.09 -3.63
C VAL A 165 1.57 8.04 -4.31
N VAL A 166 2.60 7.58 -3.61
CA VAL A 166 3.97 7.48 -4.12
C VAL A 166 4.51 6.07 -3.90
N SER A 167 5.26 5.54 -4.87
CA SER A 167 5.92 4.24 -4.71
C SER A 167 7.27 4.18 -5.38
N VAL A 168 8.16 3.40 -4.77
CA VAL A 168 9.43 2.98 -5.36
C VAL A 168 9.42 1.47 -5.42
N ALA A 169 9.40 0.91 -6.63
CA ALA A 169 9.59 -0.52 -6.85
C ALA A 169 10.99 -0.76 -7.41
N PHE A 170 11.62 -1.86 -7.01
CA PHE A 170 12.92 -2.25 -7.56
C PHE A 170 12.95 -3.75 -7.86
N ASN A 171 13.74 -4.10 -8.88
CA ASN A 171 14.08 -5.45 -9.25
C ASN A 171 15.53 -5.46 -9.73
N VAL A 172 16.42 -5.98 -8.90
CA VAL A 172 17.86 -6.07 -9.13
C VAL A 172 18.23 -7.56 -9.21
N PRO A 173 18.12 -8.19 -10.40
CA PRO A 173 18.63 -9.54 -10.59
C PRO A 173 20.14 -9.55 -10.29
N GLY A 174 20.68 -10.69 -9.86
CA GLY A 174 22.07 -10.81 -9.40
C GLY A 174 23.13 -10.36 -10.42
N ALA A 175 24.40 -10.49 -10.05
CA ALA A 175 25.51 -9.97 -10.84
C ALA A 175 25.43 -10.37 -12.34
N GLY A 176 25.65 -9.38 -13.22
CA GLY A 176 25.63 -9.59 -14.68
C GLY A 176 24.29 -9.31 -15.37
N HIS A 177 23.22 -9.04 -14.62
CA HIS A 177 21.91 -8.68 -15.19
C HIS A 177 21.53 -7.23 -14.88
N SER A 178 20.80 -6.61 -15.81
CA SER A 178 20.25 -5.26 -15.62
C SER A 178 19.06 -5.31 -14.68
N GLY A 179 19.18 -4.63 -13.54
CA GLY A 179 18.09 -4.30 -12.65
C GLY A 179 17.38 -3.02 -13.03
N SER A 180 16.20 -2.82 -12.47
CA SER A 180 15.36 -1.65 -12.65
C SER A 180 14.84 -1.12 -11.32
N PHE A 181 14.74 0.20 -11.25
CA PHE A 181 14.05 0.95 -10.21
C PHE A 181 12.97 1.77 -10.90
N VAL A 182 11.81 1.89 -10.25
CA VAL A 182 10.66 2.63 -10.79
C VAL A 182 10.07 3.46 -9.67
N LEU A 183 10.13 4.79 -9.83
CA LEU A 183 9.45 5.76 -9.00
C LEU A 183 8.12 6.12 -9.66
N ARG A 184 7.02 6.02 -8.91
CA ARG A 184 5.68 6.38 -9.37
C ARG A 184 5.06 7.37 -8.39
N ALA A 185 4.28 8.29 -8.91
CA ALA A 185 3.39 9.13 -8.13
C ALA A 185 2.04 9.28 -8.85
N GLY A 186 0.97 9.43 -8.08
CA GLY A 186 -0.38 9.62 -8.58
C GLY A 186 -1.30 10.18 -7.49
N ARG A 187 -2.50 10.57 -7.87
CA ARG A 187 -3.56 10.99 -6.95
C ARG A 187 -4.70 9.99 -6.97
N LEU A 188 -5.41 9.92 -5.85
CA LEU A 188 -6.60 9.10 -5.75
C LEU A 188 -7.70 9.62 -6.70
N GLY A 189 -8.37 8.73 -7.42
CA GLY A 189 -9.51 9.04 -8.30
C GLY A 189 -9.13 9.89 -9.52
N ALA A 190 -7.84 10.06 -9.81
CA ALA A 190 -7.34 10.83 -10.93
C ALA A 190 -6.59 9.96 -11.92
N ASP A 191 -6.79 10.20 -13.22
CA ASP A 191 -5.98 9.60 -14.27
C ASP A 191 -4.55 10.19 -14.35
N ASP A 192 -4.28 11.26 -13.59
CA ASP A 192 -2.98 11.90 -13.51
C ASP A 192 -2.00 11.07 -12.68
N LYS A 193 -1.17 10.31 -13.38
CA LYS A 193 -0.07 9.52 -12.82
C LYS A 193 1.22 9.79 -13.56
N ARG A 194 2.34 9.80 -12.84
CA ARG A 194 3.69 9.94 -13.40
C ARG A 194 4.56 8.76 -12.98
N VAL A 195 5.43 8.35 -13.90
CA VAL A 195 6.35 7.24 -13.71
C VAL A 195 7.71 7.64 -14.28
N VAL A 196 8.76 7.37 -13.51
CA VAL A 196 10.16 7.43 -13.97
C VAL A 196 10.81 6.11 -13.61
N SER A 197 11.56 5.54 -14.55
CA SER A 197 12.34 4.32 -14.34
C SER A 197 13.82 4.57 -14.56
N ARG A 198 14.64 3.77 -13.90
CA ARG A 198 16.09 3.77 -14.07
C ARG A 198 16.64 2.36 -13.99
N SER A 199 17.50 2.01 -14.94
CA SER A 199 18.17 0.71 -14.95
C SER A 199 19.57 0.79 -14.35
N THR A 200 20.04 -0.30 -13.76
CA THR A 200 21.38 -0.42 -13.18
C THR A 200 21.90 -1.84 -13.26
N LEU A 201 23.18 -2.04 -13.55
CA LEU A 201 23.85 -3.35 -13.48
C LEU A 201 24.41 -3.65 -12.08
N LYS A 202 24.33 -2.69 -11.16
CA LYS A 202 24.83 -2.83 -9.78
C LYS A 202 23.84 -3.63 -8.94
N THR A 203 24.37 -4.49 -8.07
CA THR A 203 23.60 -5.27 -7.09
C THR A 203 23.55 -4.58 -5.72
N LEU A 204 22.48 -4.82 -4.97
CA LEU A 204 22.38 -4.41 -3.57
C LEU A 204 23.17 -5.42 -2.72
N ALA A 205 24.37 -5.04 -2.29
CA ALA A 205 25.37 -5.97 -1.74
C ALA A 205 25.23 -6.26 -0.24
N VAL A 206 24.36 -5.53 0.48
CA VAL A 206 24.26 -5.55 1.95
C VAL A 206 22.80 -5.82 2.35
N PRO A 207 22.52 -6.56 3.44
CA PRO A 207 21.18 -6.60 4.02
C PRO A 207 20.68 -5.17 4.28
N PHE A 208 19.39 -4.96 4.03
CA PHE A 208 18.75 -3.70 4.41
C PHE A 208 18.82 -3.55 5.93
N GLY A 209 19.26 -2.38 6.36
CA GLY A 209 19.43 -2.07 7.77
C GLY A 209 18.17 -1.42 8.34
N GLY A 210 18.36 -0.46 9.24
CA GLY A 210 17.26 0.27 9.86
C GLY A 210 16.40 1.01 8.84
N MET A 211 15.10 1.11 9.13
CA MET A 211 14.16 1.92 8.35
C MET A 211 13.59 3.04 9.23
N ARG A 212 13.65 4.27 8.73
CA ARG A 212 13.02 5.45 9.34
C ARG A 212 11.85 5.89 8.48
N ILE A 213 10.71 6.12 9.11
CA ILE A 213 9.48 6.60 8.46
C ILE A 213 9.26 8.04 8.91
N GLY A 214 8.93 8.91 7.98
CA GLY A 214 8.71 10.34 8.25
C GLY A 214 9.96 11.11 8.67
N SER A 215 11.15 10.51 8.61
CA SER A 215 12.42 11.14 8.99
C SER A 215 13.60 10.56 8.21
N SER A 216 14.63 11.36 7.97
CA SER A 216 15.93 10.88 7.46
C SER A 216 16.70 10.15 8.55
N GLN A 217 17.63 9.26 8.17
CA GLN A 217 18.51 8.58 9.15
C GLN A 217 19.35 9.58 9.97
N ALA A 218 19.71 10.72 9.38
CA ALA A 218 20.45 11.78 10.05
C ALA A 218 19.57 12.64 10.98
N GLY A 219 18.24 12.52 10.93
CA GLY A 219 17.32 13.34 11.72
C GLY A 219 17.28 14.81 11.31
N THR A 220 17.61 15.12 10.06
CA THR A 220 17.64 16.50 9.53
C THR A 220 16.36 16.89 8.80
N ASP A 221 15.68 15.90 8.23
CA ASP A 221 14.57 16.10 7.31
C ASP A 221 13.38 15.25 7.74
N PHE A 222 12.21 15.87 7.92
CA PHE A 222 11.02 15.22 8.47
C PHE A 222 9.83 15.39 7.54
N TRP A 223 8.95 14.40 7.50
CA TRP A 223 7.63 14.61 6.91
C TRP A 223 6.82 15.53 7.79
N ASN A 224 6.36 16.65 7.23
CA ASN A 224 5.43 17.56 7.89
C ASN A 224 4.06 17.40 7.22
N GLY A 225 3.20 16.54 7.75
CA GLY A 225 1.92 16.18 7.15
C GLY A 225 1.46 14.82 7.66
N TYR A 226 0.53 14.20 6.95
CA TYR A 226 -0.01 12.89 7.31
C TYR A 226 0.55 11.80 6.40
N LEU A 227 0.97 10.70 7.00
CA LEU A 227 1.24 9.44 6.30
C LEU A 227 0.08 8.52 6.64
N ARG A 228 -0.78 8.21 5.66
CA ARG A 228 -1.96 7.36 5.90
C ARG A 228 -1.63 5.89 5.78
N HIS A 229 -0.86 5.51 4.75
CA HIS A 229 -0.42 4.13 4.55
C HIS A 229 1.05 4.12 4.18
N ILE A 230 1.85 3.25 4.78
CA ILE A 230 3.22 2.92 4.40
C ILE A 230 3.28 1.41 4.26
N VAL A 231 3.68 0.93 3.09
CA VAL A 231 3.84 -0.50 2.83
C VAL A 231 5.24 -0.80 2.35
N THR A 232 5.87 -1.82 2.93
CA THR A 232 7.06 -2.46 2.36
C THR A 232 6.76 -3.91 2.04
N ALA A 233 7.19 -4.38 0.87
CA ALA A 233 7.00 -5.77 0.46
C ALA A 233 8.22 -6.33 -0.30
N PRO A 234 8.52 -7.63 -0.21
CA PRO A 234 9.60 -8.29 -0.95
C PRO A 234 9.24 -8.55 -2.42
N THR A 235 8.12 -8.02 -2.91
CA THR A 235 7.64 -8.15 -4.28
C THR A 235 7.53 -6.79 -4.95
N GLY A 236 7.67 -6.77 -6.28
CA GLY A 236 7.35 -5.57 -7.05
C GLY A 236 5.84 -5.36 -7.14
N ILE A 237 5.45 -4.21 -7.69
CA ILE A 237 4.06 -3.91 -8.04
C ILE A 237 3.88 -3.90 -9.55
N GLN A 238 2.84 -4.59 -10.02
CA GLN A 238 2.48 -4.57 -11.42
C GLN A 238 1.82 -3.23 -11.79
N PRO A 239 1.99 -2.74 -13.04
CA PRO A 239 1.35 -1.50 -13.47
C PRO A 239 -0.18 -1.49 -13.32
N LYS A 240 -0.85 -2.64 -13.53
CA LYS A 240 -2.31 -2.78 -13.38
C LYS A 240 -2.74 -2.62 -11.92
N THR A 241 -2.10 -3.35 -11.01
CA THR A 241 -2.35 -3.24 -9.57
C THR A 241 -2.09 -1.82 -9.05
N TRP A 242 -1.03 -1.16 -9.53
CA TRP A 242 -0.78 0.25 -9.20
C TRP A 242 -1.93 1.15 -9.66
N GLN A 243 -2.46 0.95 -10.86
CA GLN A 243 -3.60 1.72 -11.36
C GLN A 243 -4.86 1.47 -10.53
N ALA A 244 -5.17 0.21 -10.19
CA ALA A 244 -6.30 -0.11 -9.33
C ALA A 244 -6.18 0.54 -7.94
N ILE A 245 -4.99 0.58 -7.36
CA ILE A 245 -4.75 1.25 -6.07
C ILE A 245 -5.05 2.75 -6.14
N LEU A 246 -4.78 3.41 -7.27
CA LEU A 246 -5.10 4.82 -7.45
C LEU A 246 -6.61 5.09 -7.55
N GLN A 247 -7.45 4.07 -7.75
CA GLN A 247 -8.90 4.23 -7.83
C GLN A 247 -9.62 3.95 -6.50
N VAL A 248 -8.94 3.33 -5.53
CA VAL A 248 -9.54 2.91 -4.26
C VAL A 248 -8.86 3.59 -3.08
N GLU A 249 -9.62 4.29 -2.25
CA GLU A 249 -9.10 5.19 -1.18
C GLU A 249 -8.14 4.48 -0.22
N ASP A 250 -8.51 3.26 0.21
CA ASP A 250 -7.75 2.50 1.19
C ASP A 250 -6.96 1.34 0.61
N ALA A 251 -6.95 1.19 -0.70
CA ALA A 251 -6.13 0.16 -1.32
C ALA A 251 -4.65 0.45 -1.10
N ALA A 252 -3.92 -0.60 -0.79
CA ALA A 252 -2.47 -0.59 -0.72
C ALA A 252 -1.95 -1.93 -1.24
N PRO A 253 -0.69 -2.02 -1.67
CA PRO A 253 -0.11 -3.29 -2.05
C PRO A 253 -0.22 -4.29 -0.89
N ASN A 254 -0.55 -5.55 -1.19
CA ASN A 254 -0.45 -6.61 -0.20
C ASN A 254 1.05 -6.84 0.12
N PRO A 255 1.51 -6.60 1.36
CA PRO A 255 2.91 -6.77 1.73
C PRO A 255 3.39 -8.22 1.64
N MET A 256 2.48 -9.20 1.60
CA MET A 256 2.82 -10.62 1.71
C MET A 256 2.61 -11.42 0.41
N SER A 257 1.97 -10.85 -0.62
CA SER A 257 1.59 -11.47 -1.91
C SER A 257 0.99 -12.89 -1.81
N ASP A 258 0.63 -13.52 -2.94
CA ASP A 258 0.02 -14.87 -2.96
C ASP A 258 0.91 -15.97 -2.36
N ASN A 259 2.22 -15.71 -2.21
CA ASN A 259 3.21 -16.60 -1.59
C ASN A 259 3.35 -16.40 -0.07
N ALA A 260 2.49 -15.59 0.56
CA ALA A 260 2.47 -15.37 2.00
C ALA A 260 2.39 -16.68 2.79
N LEU A 261 1.54 -17.60 2.29
CA LEU A 261 1.33 -18.90 2.88
C LEU A 261 2.60 -19.75 2.78
N ASP A 262 3.27 -19.78 1.63
CA ASP A 262 4.52 -20.52 1.41
C ASP A 262 5.66 -19.98 2.29
N LEU A 263 5.77 -18.66 2.44
CA LEU A 263 6.77 -18.03 3.33
C LEU A 263 6.47 -18.30 4.82
N ALA A 264 5.19 -18.30 5.22
CA ALA A 264 4.78 -18.65 6.58
C ALA A 264 5.02 -20.14 6.88
N LEU A 265 4.71 -21.03 5.91
CA LEU A 265 4.94 -22.47 6.00
C LEU A 265 6.44 -22.82 6.00
N GLN A 266 7.26 -22.14 5.19
CA GLN A 266 8.72 -22.30 5.23
C GLN A 266 9.33 -21.90 6.57
N ARG A 267 8.80 -20.86 7.22
CA ARG A 267 9.25 -20.44 8.57
C ARG A 267 8.80 -21.39 9.68
N LEU A 268 7.62 -22.02 9.54
CA LEU A 268 7.14 -23.05 10.46
C LEU A 268 7.97 -24.34 10.37
N ASN A 269 8.43 -24.70 9.16
CA ASN A 269 9.27 -25.88 8.92
C ASN A 269 10.77 -25.66 9.23
N GLN A 270 11.16 -24.47 9.70
CA GLN A 270 12.52 -24.13 10.15
C GLN A 270 12.65 -24.07 11.68
N ARG A 271 11.60 -24.47 12.42
CA ARG A 271 11.63 -24.74 13.86
C ARG A 271 11.57 -26.25 14.09
#